data_AF-A0A941FML8-F1
#
_entry.id   AF-A0A941FML8-F1
#
_cell.length_a   1.000
_cell.length_b   1.000
_cell.length_c   1.000
_cell.angle_alpha   90.00
_cell.angle_beta   90.00
_cell.angle_gamma   90.00
#
_symmetry.space_group_name_H-M   'P 1'
#
loop_
_entity.id
_entity.type
_entity.pdbx_description
1 polymer ?
#
loop_
_entity_poly.entity_id
_entity_poly.type
_entity_poly.pdbx_seq_one_letter_code
_entity_poly.pdbx_strand_id
1 'polypeptide(L)'
;MADISLLNEGILEKLNKMMELDESIDAEESINKLKPLIDLRKVTIDSEFNNVQQLIFSGHALLFIPSVQELFSIELSNVPNRQPEESSFEVSVRGPRDGFVEDISINTALIRKRLKTKSLAYEEFIVGRRSQTKVGLMYMDDIINKDLIKNVRTEINSLDLDILVSSQQLEELITNSKYSIFPLTHYTSRPDFVVEALNQGRFILIVDGMPTVIVAPSTLLLQIKTAEDSNLPYLFVSLERLLRFMGLGITVYCRGFGSPFPLSILNRCRSVTSHHNPFKAGASLICHDGIHSHAHFI
;
A
#
# COMPACT_ATOMS: atom_id res chain seq x y z
N MET A 1 5.22 -13.52 -5.18
CA MET A 1 6.63 -13.62 -4.72
C MET A 1 7.33 -14.76 -5.44
N ALA A 2 6.67 -15.91 -5.65
CA ALA A 2 7.11 -16.90 -6.63
C ALA A 2 6.54 -16.57 -8.01
N ASP A 3 7.31 -16.80 -9.07
CA ASP A 3 6.85 -16.72 -10.46
C ASP A 3 6.09 -17.99 -10.85
N ILE A 4 4.80 -17.84 -11.15
CA ILE A 4 3.93 -18.95 -11.56
C ILE A 4 4.35 -19.47 -12.94
N SER A 5 4.91 -18.60 -13.79
CA SER A 5 5.39 -18.96 -15.14
C SER A 5 6.63 -19.84 -15.05
N LEU A 6 7.61 -19.47 -14.21
CA LEU A 6 8.80 -20.31 -13.94
C LEU A 6 8.44 -21.62 -13.22
N LEU A 7 7.42 -21.62 -12.36
CA LEU A 7 6.91 -22.84 -11.74
C LEU A 7 6.33 -23.79 -12.81
N ASN A 8 5.46 -23.28 -13.68
CA ASN A 8 4.72 -24.09 -14.64
C ASN A 8 5.59 -24.57 -15.81
N GLU A 9 6.29 -23.67 -16.49
CA GLU A 9 7.11 -23.99 -17.67
C GLU A 9 8.49 -24.54 -17.25
N GLY A 10 9.04 -24.06 -16.14
CA GLY A 10 10.39 -24.41 -15.71
C GLY A 10 10.45 -25.70 -14.88
N ILE A 11 9.55 -25.85 -13.91
CA ILE A 11 9.62 -26.93 -12.92
C ILE A 11 8.62 -28.03 -13.24
N LEU A 12 7.33 -27.71 -13.41
CA LEU A 12 6.28 -28.71 -13.62
C LEU A 12 6.43 -29.45 -14.94
N GLU A 13 6.76 -28.75 -16.04
CA GLU A 13 6.98 -29.40 -17.33
C GLU A 13 8.20 -30.35 -17.31
N LYS A 14 9.28 -29.95 -16.63
CA LYS A 14 10.48 -30.79 -16.44
C LYS A 14 10.21 -31.98 -15.53
N LEU A 15 9.43 -31.79 -14.46
CA LEU A 15 9.02 -32.87 -13.56
C LEU A 15 8.10 -33.86 -14.26
N ASN A 16 7.09 -33.39 -15.01
CA ASN A 16 6.16 -34.25 -15.76
C ASN A 16 6.89 -35.08 -16.84
N LYS A 17 7.79 -34.45 -17.61
CA LYS A 17 8.62 -35.15 -18.60
C LYS A 17 9.49 -36.25 -17.99
N MET A 18 9.92 -36.11 -16.74
CA MET A 18 10.70 -37.14 -16.05
C MET A 18 9.82 -38.21 -15.37
N MET A 19 8.63 -37.84 -14.88
CA MET A 19 7.65 -38.79 -14.35
C MET A 19 7.11 -39.73 -15.43
N GLU A 20 6.99 -39.27 -16.68
CA GLU A 20 6.61 -40.09 -17.83
C GLU A 20 7.75 -41.02 -18.32
N LEU A 21 8.99 -40.81 -17.89
CA LEU A 21 10.16 -41.55 -18.40
C LEU A 21 10.67 -42.68 -17.48
N ASP A 22 10.30 -42.73 -16.19
CA ASP A 22 10.87 -43.71 -15.25
C ASP A 22 9.80 -44.35 -14.35
N GLU A 23 9.31 -45.53 -14.73
CA GLU A 23 8.54 -46.44 -13.86
C GLU A 23 9.43 -47.24 -12.90
N SER A 24 10.77 -47.14 -12.95
CA SER A 24 11.64 -48.11 -12.26
C SER A 24 13.03 -47.66 -11.79
N ILE A 25 13.26 -46.38 -11.43
CA ILE A 25 14.59 -45.96 -10.93
C ILE A 25 14.52 -45.40 -9.50
N ASP A 26 15.47 -45.86 -8.67
CA ASP A 26 15.70 -45.44 -7.29
C ASP A 26 15.70 -43.91 -7.17
N ALA A 27 14.94 -43.40 -6.21
CA ALA A 27 14.64 -41.98 -6.09
C ALA A 27 15.89 -41.10 -5.83
N GLU A 28 17.00 -41.68 -5.36
CA GLU A 28 18.29 -41.00 -5.21
C GLU A 28 18.97 -40.67 -6.56
N GLU A 29 18.80 -41.49 -7.59
CA GLU A 29 19.40 -41.26 -8.90
C GLU A 29 18.68 -40.13 -9.65
N SER A 30 17.34 -40.08 -9.51
CA SER A 30 16.51 -38.98 -10.01
C SER A 30 16.87 -37.64 -9.37
N ILE A 31 17.17 -37.61 -8.07
CA ILE A 31 17.63 -36.39 -7.36
C ILE A 31 18.98 -35.90 -7.91
N ASN A 32 19.92 -36.81 -8.19
CA ASN A 32 21.23 -36.43 -8.73
C ASN A 32 21.15 -35.96 -10.19
N LYS A 33 20.21 -36.48 -11.00
CA LYS A 33 19.89 -35.96 -12.35
C LYS A 33 19.16 -34.61 -12.33
N LEU A 34 18.40 -34.33 -11.26
CA LEU A 34 17.65 -33.08 -11.09
C LEU A 34 18.54 -31.89 -10.66
N LYS A 35 19.55 -32.12 -9.81
CA LYS A 35 20.51 -31.09 -9.33
C LYS A 35 21.11 -30.16 -10.40
N PRO A 36 21.51 -30.64 -11.60
CA PRO A 36 22.07 -29.77 -12.63
C PRO A 36 21.03 -28.99 -13.46
N LEU A 37 19.75 -29.37 -13.46
CA LEU A 37 18.70 -28.77 -14.30
C LEU A 37 17.84 -27.72 -13.59
N ILE A 38 17.82 -27.79 -12.25
CA ILE A 38 17.13 -26.90 -11.33
C ILE A 38 18.09 -26.74 -10.14
N ASP A 39 18.36 -25.51 -9.70
CA ASP A 39 19.22 -25.24 -8.54
C ASP A 39 18.55 -25.74 -7.25
N LEU A 40 18.64 -27.05 -7.05
CA LEU A 40 17.97 -27.79 -5.99
C LEU A 40 18.87 -27.80 -4.78
N ARG A 41 18.50 -26.98 -3.80
CA ARG A 41 19.19 -26.95 -2.53
C ARG A 41 18.47 -27.85 -1.55
N LYS A 42 19.10 -28.97 -1.18
CA LYS A 42 18.60 -29.87 -0.14
C LYS A 42 18.47 -29.09 1.16
N VAL A 43 17.28 -29.12 1.75
CA VAL A 43 17.01 -28.53 3.06
C VAL A 43 17.13 -29.66 4.06
N THR A 44 18.18 -29.64 4.87
CA THR A 44 18.27 -30.53 6.02
C THR A 44 17.14 -30.19 6.99
N ILE A 45 16.31 -31.17 7.32
CA ILE A 45 15.17 -31.05 8.24
C ILE A 45 15.65 -30.89 9.70
N ASP A 46 16.97 -30.83 9.91
CA ASP A 46 17.56 -30.76 11.22
C ASP A 46 17.29 -29.39 11.88
N SER A 47 16.44 -29.46 12.90
CA SER A 47 16.30 -28.57 14.06
C SER A 47 15.65 -27.20 13.96
N GLU A 48 15.25 -26.65 12.81
CA GLU A 48 14.53 -25.36 12.83
C GLU A 48 13.41 -25.25 11.79
N PHE A 49 12.16 -25.41 12.24
CA PHE A 49 10.95 -24.98 11.51
C PHE A 49 11.05 -23.53 11.00
N ASN A 50 11.88 -22.71 11.65
CA ASN A 50 12.20 -21.34 11.26
C ASN A 50 12.95 -21.25 9.92
N ASN A 51 13.87 -22.19 9.62
CA ASN A 51 14.63 -22.18 8.36
C ASN A 51 13.70 -22.43 7.16
N VAL A 52 12.77 -23.37 7.30
CA VAL A 52 11.75 -23.66 6.28
C VAL A 52 10.85 -22.44 6.06
N GLN A 53 10.41 -21.79 7.14
CA GLN A 53 9.59 -20.58 7.05
C GLN A 53 10.32 -19.43 6.33
N GLN A 54 11.60 -19.19 6.66
CA GLN A 54 12.40 -18.15 6.00
C GLN A 54 12.57 -18.39 4.50
N LEU A 55 12.73 -19.65 4.09
CA LEU A 55 12.81 -20.02 2.67
C LEU A 55 11.48 -19.72 1.95
N ILE A 56 10.34 -20.07 2.55
CA ILE A 56 9.01 -19.76 1.98
C ILE A 56 8.82 -18.24 1.83
N PHE A 57 9.11 -17.46 2.88
CA PHE A 57 8.97 -15.99 2.83
C PHE A 57 10.00 -15.31 1.93
N SER A 58 11.08 -15.99 1.58
CA SER A 58 12.07 -15.48 0.62
C SER A 58 11.71 -15.82 -0.83
N GLY A 59 10.59 -16.52 -1.06
CA GLY A 59 10.12 -16.87 -2.40
C GLY A 59 10.69 -18.18 -2.94
N HIS A 60 11.18 -19.08 -2.07
CA HIS A 60 11.53 -20.43 -2.48
C HIS A 60 10.28 -21.32 -2.51
N ALA A 61 10.16 -22.15 -3.54
CA ALA A 61 9.26 -23.29 -3.53
C ALA A 61 9.91 -24.45 -2.79
N LEU A 62 9.11 -25.18 -2.03
CA LEU A 62 9.54 -26.40 -1.35
C LEU A 62 8.98 -27.61 -2.09
N LEU A 63 9.87 -28.51 -2.48
CA LEU A 63 9.52 -29.79 -3.10
C LEU A 63 9.78 -30.89 -2.08
N PHE A 64 8.71 -31.51 -1.60
CA PHE A 64 8.79 -32.68 -0.74
C PHE A 64 8.62 -33.94 -1.59
N ILE A 65 9.59 -34.85 -1.53
CA ILE A 65 9.56 -36.11 -2.28
C ILE A 65 9.29 -37.26 -1.29
N PRO A 66 8.08 -37.85 -1.27
CA PRO A 66 7.70 -38.85 -0.27
C PRO A 66 8.57 -40.11 -0.27
N SER A 67 9.10 -40.51 -1.44
CA SER A 67 9.91 -41.74 -1.58
C SER A 67 11.27 -41.67 -0.88
N VAL A 68 11.83 -40.46 -0.72
CA VAL A 68 13.17 -40.25 -0.12
C VAL A 68 13.06 -39.56 1.25
N GLN A 69 11.87 -39.11 1.63
CA GLN A 69 11.62 -38.29 2.83
C GLN A 69 12.51 -37.04 2.91
N GLU A 70 12.94 -36.53 1.76
CA GLU A 70 13.78 -35.34 1.66
C GLU A 70 12.98 -34.12 1.21
N LEU A 71 13.35 -32.96 1.76
CA LEU A 71 12.81 -31.65 1.40
C LEU A 71 13.84 -30.87 0.58
N PHE A 72 13.45 -30.43 -0.60
CA PHE A 72 14.27 -29.57 -1.46
C PHE A 72 13.68 -28.17 -1.51
N SER A 73 14.54 -27.16 -1.60
CA SER A 73 14.15 -25.79 -1.89
C SER A 73 14.59 -25.42 -3.29
N ILE A 74 13.70 -24.75 -4.03
CA ILE A 74 13.93 -24.21 -5.36
C ILE A 74 13.69 -22.71 -5.27
N GLU A 75 14.68 -21.91 -5.62
CA GLU A 75 14.51 -20.47 -5.68
C GLU A 75 13.62 -20.08 -6.86
N LEU A 76 12.45 -19.51 -6.57
CA LEU A 76 11.47 -19.00 -7.54
C LEU A 76 11.22 -17.50 -7.37
N SER A 77 12.09 -16.83 -6.63
CA SER A 77 11.97 -15.45 -6.21
C SER A 77 12.02 -14.50 -7.42
N ASN A 78 10.87 -14.24 -8.04
CA ASN A 78 10.73 -13.17 -9.02
C ASN A 78 10.23 -11.92 -8.29
N VAL A 79 11.18 -11.06 -7.93
CA VAL A 79 10.87 -9.72 -7.45
C VAL A 79 10.27 -8.97 -8.64
N PRO A 80 9.08 -8.34 -8.51
CA PRO A 80 8.41 -7.71 -9.64
C PRO A 80 9.37 -6.78 -10.40
N ASN A 81 9.61 -7.10 -11.68
CA ASN A 81 10.57 -6.41 -12.56
C ASN A 81 10.13 -5.00 -12.99
N ARG A 82 8.88 -4.59 -12.67
CA ARG A 82 8.54 -3.17 -12.73
C ARG A 82 9.21 -2.50 -11.54
N GLN A 83 10.20 -1.66 -11.81
CA GLN A 83 10.72 -0.72 -10.82
C GLN A 83 9.51 0.05 -10.28
N PRO A 84 9.22 -0.04 -8.97
CA PRO A 84 8.19 0.80 -8.38
C PRO A 84 8.59 2.24 -8.68
N GLU A 85 7.72 2.96 -9.38
CA GLU A 85 7.96 4.37 -9.63
C GLU A 85 8.01 5.13 -8.30
N GLU A 86 8.74 6.23 -8.29
CA GLU A 86 8.82 7.09 -7.12
C GLU A 86 7.41 7.57 -6.77
N SER A 87 7.05 7.53 -5.48
CA SER A 87 5.73 7.96 -5.04
C SER A 87 5.45 9.39 -5.50
N SER A 88 4.37 9.59 -6.25
CA SER A 88 3.90 10.91 -6.65
C SER A 88 3.24 11.69 -5.51
N PHE A 89 2.75 10.99 -4.48
CA PHE A 89 2.08 11.59 -3.32
C PHE A 89 3.06 12.03 -2.22
N GLU A 90 4.14 11.27 -2.02
CA GLU A 90 5.11 11.48 -0.96
C GLU A 90 6.52 11.37 -1.53
N VAL A 91 7.05 12.49 -2.02
CA VAL A 91 8.45 12.58 -2.48
C VAL A 91 9.36 12.46 -1.27
N SER A 92 10.27 11.48 -1.26
CA SER A 92 11.23 11.34 -0.18
C SER A 92 12.60 11.91 -0.53
N VAL A 93 13.13 12.77 0.32
CA VAL A 93 14.50 13.29 0.20
C VAL A 93 15.51 12.24 0.67
N ARG A 94 15.11 11.38 1.63
CA ARG A 94 15.95 10.30 2.18
C ARG A 94 15.13 9.05 2.54
N GLY A 95 15.52 7.89 2.02
CA GLY A 95 14.91 6.60 2.31
C GLY A 95 14.67 5.75 1.06
N PRO A 96 13.92 4.64 1.18
CA PRO A 96 13.45 3.86 0.04
C PRO A 96 12.58 4.75 -0.87
N ARG A 97 12.83 4.72 -2.17
CA ARG A 97 12.06 5.49 -3.16
C ARG A 97 10.86 4.72 -3.72
N ASP A 98 10.73 3.44 -3.39
CA ASP A 98 9.66 2.60 -3.92
C ASP A 98 8.29 3.12 -3.43
N GLY A 99 7.41 3.51 -4.35
CA GLY A 99 6.00 3.80 -4.06
C GLY A 99 5.10 2.58 -4.27
N PHE A 100 3.88 2.64 -3.74
CA PHE A 100 2.80 1.76 -4.15
C PHE A 100 2.37 2.07 -5.60
N VAL A 101 1.86 1.05 -6.27
CA VAL A 101 1.34 1.11 -7.64
C VAL A 101 -0.15 0.77 -7.64
N GLU A 102 -0.82 0.82 -8.78
CA GLU A 102 -2.26 0.53 -8.88
C GLU A 102 -2.60 -0.96 -8.69
N ASP A 103 -1.65 -1.87 -8.94
CA ASP A 103 -1.86 -3.31 -8.82
C ASP A 103 -1.74 -3.80 -7.38
N ILE A 104 -2.84 -4.35 -6.84
CA ILE A 104 -2.90 -4.91 -5.48
C ILE A 104 -1.86 -6.02 -5.24
N SER A 105 -1.58 -6.86 -6.24
CA SER A 105 -0.66 -7.99 -6.12
C SER A 105 0.78 -7.52 -5.93
N ILE A 106 1.17 -6.47 -6.66
CA ILE A 106 2.48 -5.82 -6.53
C ILE A 106 2.58 -5.16 -5.15
N ASN A 107 1.55 -4.44 -4.72
CA ASN A 107 1.53 -3.77 -3.41
C ASN A 107 1.69 -4.76 -2.25
N THR A 108 0.94 -5.87 -2.27
CA THR A 108 1.09 -6.93 -1.26
C THR A 108 2.49 -7.55 -1.30
N ALA A 109 3.07 -7.73 -2.49
CA ALA A 109 4.44 -8.23 -2.63
C ALA A 109 5.49 -7.25 -2.06
N LEU A 110 5.32 -5.94 -2.26
CA LEU A 110 6.20 -4.90 -1.70
C LEU A 110 6.21 -4.89 -0.17
N ILE A 111 5.06 -5.15 0.46
CA ILE A 111 4.93 -5.26 1.92
C ILE A 111 5.57 -6.56 2.42
N ARG A 112 5.25 -7.70 1.80
CA ARG A 112 5.82 -9.00 2.16
C ARG A 112 7.33 -9.09 1.95
N LYS A 113 7.89 -8.35 0.98
CA LYS A 113 9.34 -8.25 0.77
C LYS A 113 10.06 -7.65 1.99
N ARG A 114 9.41 -6.71 2.68
CA ARG A 114 9.92 -6.03 3.88
C ARG A 114 9.61 -6.81 5.16
N LEU A 115 8.43 -7.42 5.24
CA LEU A 115 7.96 -8.21 6.39
C LEU A 115 7.94 -9.71 6.08
N LYS A 116 9.04 -10.40 6.40
CA LYS A 116 9.17 -11.86 6.28
C LYS A 116 8.74 -12.56 7.57
N THR A 117 7.47 -12.42 7.94
CA THR A 117 6.93 -13.02 9.18
C THR A 117 5.65 -13.82 8.93
N LYS A 118 5.46 -14.88 9.72
CA LYS A 118 4.25 -15.70 9.74
C LYS A 118 3.05 -15.02 10.37
N SER A 119 3.29 -14.00 11.20
CA SER A 119 2.23 -13.27 11.90
C SER A 119 1.44 -12.34 10.98
N LEU A 120 1.95 -12.06 9.77
CA LEU A 120 1.30 -11.19 8.81
C LEU A 120 0.14 -11.92 8.12
N ALA A 121 -1.08 -11.56 8.50
CA ALA A 121 -2.31 -12.03 7.87
C ALA A 121 -2.67 -11.14 6.66
N TYR A 122 -3.22 -11.78 5.62
CA TYR A 122 -3.77 -11.12 4.44
C TYR A 122 -5.12 -11.78 4.12
N GLU A 123 -6.18 -10.97 4.07
CA GLU A 123 -7.53 -11.40 3.70
C GLU A 123 -7.99 -10.59 2.49
N GLU A 124 -8.48 -11.26 1.45
CA GLU A 124 -8.97 -10.62 0.22
C GLU A 124 -10.50 -10.64 0.19
N PHE A 125 -11.08 -9.49 -0.13
CA PHE A 125 -12.51 -9.26 -0.26
C PHE A 125 -12.82 -8.71 -1.66
N ILE A 126 -14.02 -8.97 -2.16
CA ILE A 126 -14.53 -8.39 -3.41
C ILE A 126 -15.68 -7.47 -3.05
N VAL A 127 -15.55 -6.18 -3.38
CA VAL A 127 -16.50 -5.14 -3.02
C VAL A 127 -17.06 -4.49 -4.29
N GLY A 128 -18.39 -4.31 -4.32
CA GLY A 128 -19.11 -3.68 -5.43
C GLY A 128 -19.75 -4.69 -6.39
N ARG A 129 -21.06 -4.54 -6.65
CA ARG A 129 -21.84 -5.45 -7.51
C ARG A 129 -21.38 -5.46 -8.97
N ARG A 130 -21.05 -4.28 -9.50
CA ARG A 130 -20.63 -4.07 -10.89
C ARG A 130 -19.12 -3.90 -11.01
N SER A 131 -18.49 -3.20 -10.07
CA SER A 131 -17.04 -2.95 -10.11
C SER A 131 -16.22 -4.17 -9.73
N GLN A 132 -16.75 -5.06 -8.86
CA GLN A 132 -16.06 -6.25 -8.35
C GLN A 132 -14.61 -5.94 -7.94
N THR A 133 -14.42 -4.83 -7.24
CA THR A 133 -13.11 -4.30 -6.89
C THR A 133 -12.51 -5.13 -5.76
N LYS A 134 -11.25 -5.55 -5.92
CA LYS A 134 -10.55 -6.30 -4.88
C LYS A 134 -10.08 -5.37 -3.77
N VAL A 135 -10.30 -5.79 -2.53
CA VAL A 135 -9.87 -5.10 -1.33
C VAL A 135 -9.11 -6.08 -0.45
N GLY A 136 -7.86 -5.77 -0.15
CA GLY A 136 -7.00 -6.57 0.73
C GLY A 136 -6.92 -5.97 2.13
N LEU A 137 -7.27 -6.74 3.15
CA LEU A 137 -7.04 -6.42 4.56
C LEU A 137 -5.74 -7.08 5.04
N MET A 138 -4.80 -6.28 5.52
CA MET A 138 -3.52 -6.74 6.08
C MET A 138 -3.36 -6.34 7.53
N TYR A 139 -2.90 -7.26 8.37
CA TYR A 139 -2.64 -7.00 9.78
C TYR A 139 -1.66 -8.01 10.39
N MET A 140 -1.12 -7.68 11.56
CA MET A 140 -0.28 -8.58 12.37
C MET A 140 -1.16 -9.28 13.42
N ASP A 141 -1.38 -10.59 13.28
CA ASP A 141 -2.34 -11.36 14.12
C ASP A 141 -1.89 -11.49 15.60
N ASP A 142 -0.61 -11.31 15.87
CA ASP A 142 0.00 -11.36 17.20
C ASP A 142 -0.06 -10.03 17.95
N ILE A 143 -0.14 -8.90 17.24
CA ILE A 143 -0.09 -7.55 17.84
C ILE A 143 -1.48 -6.92 17.91
N ILE A 144 -2.31 -7.10 16.88
CA ILE A 144 -3.58 -6.37 16.77
C ILE A 144 -4.68 -6.96 17.65
N ASN A 145 -5.59 -6.09 18.12
CA ASN A 145 -6.80 -6.54 18.80
C ASN A 145 -7.74 -7.26 17.81
N LYS A 146 -7.97 -8.56 18.05
CA LYS A 146 -8.81 -9.41 17.18
C LYS A 146 -10.26 -8.94 17.07
N ASP A 147 -10.79 -8.26 18.09
CA ASP A 147 -12.16 -7.76 18.03
C ASP A 147 -12.30 -6.58 17.07
N LEU A 148 -11.25 -5.74 16.92
CA LEU A 148 -11.23 -4.70 15.91
C LEU A 148 -11.26 -5.30 14.49
N ILE A 149 -10.47 -6.35 14.25
CA ILE A 149 -10.45 -7.04 12.96
C ILE A 149 -11.80 -7.69 12.64
N LYS A 150 -12.45 -8.33 13.62
CA LYS A 150 -13.81 -8.89 13.43
C LYS A 150 -14.83 -7.83 13.02
N ASN A 151 -14.79 -6.66 13.67
CA ASN A 151 -15.70 -5.57 13.34
C ASN A 151 -15.45 -5.09 11.91
N VAL A 152 -14.19 -4.79 11.56
CA VAL A 152 -13.82 -4.37 10.19
C VAL A 152 -14.22 -5.41 9.14
N ARG A 153 -13.99 -6.69 9.41
CA ARG A 153 -14.42 -7.79 8.53
C ARG A 153 -15.93 -7.83 8.35
N THR A 154 -16.69 -7.60 9.42
CA THR A 154 -18.15 -7.59 9.38
C THR A 154 -18.66 -6.40 8.58
N GLU A 155 -18.07 -5.21 8.78
CA GLU A 155 -18.40 -4.02 8.01
C GLU A 155 -18.10 -4.21 6.52
N ILE A 156 -16.90 -4.68 6.15
CA ILE A 156 -16.54 -4.90 4.73
C ILE A 156 -17.51 -5.88 4.05
N ASN A 157 -17.89 -6.96 4.73
CA ASN A 157 -18.82 -7.96 4.19
C ASN A 157 -20.28 -7.47 4.12
N SER A 158 -20.66 -6.49 4.93
CA SER A 158 -22.02 -5.92 4.92
C SER A 158 -22.21 -4.84 3.86
N LEU A 159 -21.12 -4.40 3.21
CA LEU A 159 -21.15 -3.37 2.18
C LEU A 159 -21.86 -3.85 0.90
N ASP A 160 -23.09 -3.37 0.68
CA ASP A 160 -23.80 -3.50 -0.60
C ASP A 160 -23.77 -2.15 -1.36
N LEU A 161 -22.85 -2.04 -2.32
CA LEU A 161 -22.72 -0.90 -3.22
C LEU A 161 -22.64 -1.36 -4.68
N ASP A 162 -23.14 -0.54 -5.61
CA ASP A 162 -23.06 -0.87 -7.03
C ASP A 162 -21.63 -0.82 -7.58
N ILE A 163 -20.91 0.26 -7.29
CA ILE A 163 -19.57 0.55 -7.83
C ILE A 163 -18.76 1.19 -6.71
N LEU A 164 -17.56 0.65 -6.46
CA LEU A 164 -16.56 1.31 -5.63
C LEU A 164 -15.72 2.23 -6.52
N VAL A 165 -15.77 3.54 -6.27
CA VAL A 165 -15.10 4.54 -7.12
C VAL A 165 -13.77 5.00 -6.53
N SER A 166 -13.65 5.07 -5.20
CA SER A 166 -12.45 5.58 -4.54
C SER A 166 -12.16 4.86 -3.22
N SER A 167 -10.89 4.88 -2.81
CA SER A 167 -10.45 4.42 -1.49
C SER A 167 -11.10 5.21 -0.35
N GLN A 168 -11.34 6.51 -0.56
CA GLN A 168 -12.05 7.39 0.38
C GLN A 168 -13.48 6.92 0.65
N GLN A 169 -14.20 6.48 -0.39
CA GLN A 169 -15.56 5.97 -0.24
C GLN A 169 -15.58 4.72 0.64
N LEU A 170 -14.61 3.81 0.45
CA LEU A 170 -14.46 2.63 1.29
C LEU A 170 -14.16 3.01 2.75
N GLU A 171 -13.27 3.98 2.96
CA GLU A 171 -12.91 4.49 4.29
C GLU A 171 -14.12 5.00 5.07
N GLU A 172 -14.94 5.83 4.43
CA GLU A 172 -16.13 6.42 5.04
C GLU A 172 -17.16 5.36 5.43
N LEU A 173 -17.34 4.34 4.58
CA LEU A 173 -18.26 3.23 4.82
C LEU A 173 -17.82 2.34 5.98
N ILE A 174 -16.52 2.05 6.10
CA ILE A 174 -16.00 1.21 7.19
C ILE A 174 -15.99 1.97 8.51
N THR A 175 -15.65 3.25 8.48
CA THR A 175 -15.37 4.02 9.69
C THR A 175 -16.61 4.73 10.25
N ASN A 176 -17.67 4.90 9.45
CA ASN A 176 -18.88 5.65 9.83
C ASN A 176 -18.53 7.04 10.44
N SER A 177 -17.54 7.72 9.86
CA SER A 177 -16.81 8.88 10.44
C SER A 177 -17.62 10.17 10.59
N LYS A 178 -18.96 10.14 10.46
CA LYS A 178 -19.86 11.32 10.46
C LYS A 178 -19.67 12.27 11.66
N TYR A 179 -19.19 11.78 12.79
CA TYR A 179 -19.02 12.56 14.02
C TYR A 179 -17.56 12.73 14.48
N SER A 180 -16.59 12.24 13.70
CA SER A 180 -15.18 12.36 14.09
C SER A 180 -14.58 13.69 13.62
N ILE A 181 -14.06 14.47 14.55
CA ILE A 181 -13.36 15.73 14.27
C ILE A 181 -11.96 15.47 13.68
N PHE A 182 -11.40 14.28 13.94
CA PHE A 182 -10.08 13.88 13.47
C PHE A 182 -10.17 12.69 12.50
N PRO A 183 -9.29 12.63 11.49
CA PRO A 183 -9.24 11.50 10.58
C PRO A 183 -8.85 10.24 11.35
N LEU A 184 -9.73 9.23 11.25
CA LEU A 184 -9.58 7.93 11.89
C LEU A 184 -8.74 6.96 11.05
N THR A 185 -8.36 7.36 9.83
CA THR A 185 -7.42 6.64 8.99
C THR A 185 -6.32 7.58 8.46
N HIS A 186 -5.25 7.00 7.91
CA HIS A 186 -4.14 7.72 7.31
C HIS A 186 -3.84 7.13 5.94
N TYR A 187 -3.69 7.98 4.93
CA TYR A 187 -3.35 7.57 3.58
C TYR A 187 -1.84 7.61 3.39
N THR A 188 -1.28 6.56 2.79
CA THR A 188 0.10 6.60 2.39
C THR A 188 0.33 5.88 1.07
N SER A 189 1.30 6.39 0.32
CA SER A 189 1.81 5.78 -0.90
C SER A 189 3.13 5.03 -0.64
N ARG A 190 3.58 5.02 0.61
CA ARG A 190 4.90 4.54 1.03
C ARG A 190 4.82 3.17 1.72
N PRO A 191 5.46 2.13 1.16
CA PRO A 191 5.43 0.78 1.73
C PRO A 191 6.26 0.63 3.01
N ASP A 192 7.26 1.49 3.25
CA ASP A 192 8.06 1.49 4.47
C ASP A 192 7.26 2.01 5.68
N PHE A 193 6.48 3.09 5.50
CA PHE A 193 5.59 3.57 6.56
C PHE A 193 4.51 2.54 6.92
N VAL A 194 3.97 1.84 5.93
CA VAL A 194 3.03 0.72 6.11
C VAL A 194 3.60 -0.37 7.01
N VAL A 195 4.86 -0.76 6.79
CA VAL A 195 5.53 -1.77 7.62
C VAL A 195 5.66 -1.30 9.06
N GLU A 196 6.02 -0.03 9.27
CA GLU A 196 6.08 0.55 10.61
C GLU A 196 4.70 0.57 11.29
N ALA A 197 3.64 0.91 10.53
CA ALA A 197 2.28 0.92 11.02
C ALA A 197 1.78 -0.48 11.42
N LEU A 198 2.08 -1.51 10.63
CA LEU A 198 1.76 -2.91 10.95
C LEU A 198 2.43 -3.36 12.25
N ASN A 199 3.72 -3.01 12.42
CA ASN A 199 4.47 -3.31 13.64
C ASN A 199 3.93 -2.57 14.88
N GLN A 200 3.22 -1.45 14.71
CA GLN A 200 2.54 -0.74 15.78
C GLN A 200 1.15 -1.32 16.11
N GLY A 201 0.75 -2.43 15.47
CA GLY A 201 -0.55 -3.06 15.70
C GLY A 201 -1.71 -2.38 14.97
N ARG A 202 -1.43 -1.69 13.86
CA ARG A 202 -2.45 -1.12 12.97
C ARG A 202 -2.78 -2.11 11.85
N PHE A 203 -3.99 -2.06 11.33
CA PHE A 203 -4.40 -2.77 10.13
C PHE A 203 -4.32 -1.85 8.91
N ILE A 204 -4.32 -2.49 7.76
CA ILE A 204 -4.11 -1.86 6.47
C ILE A 204 -5.16 -2.34 5.49
N LEU A 205 -5.72 -1.42 4.72
CA LEU A 205 -6.63 -1.71 3.62
C LEU A 205 -6.00 -1.26 2.31
N ILE A 206 -5.85 -2.21 1.39
CA ILE A 206 -5.34 -2.01 0.05
C ILE A 206 -6.52 -2.14 -0.91
N VAL A 207 -6.75 -1.14 -1.76
CA VAL A 207 -7.80 -1.16 -2.77
C VAL A 207 -7.15 -1.30 -4.13
N ASP A 208 -7.64 -2.23 -4.94
CA ASP A 208 -7.14 -2.45 -6.29
C ASP A 208 -7.46 -1.26 -7.21
N GLY A 209 -6.50 -0.87 -8.04
CA GLY A 209 -6.57 0.31 -8.91
C GLY A 209 -6.12 1.63 -8.27
N MET A 210 -5.62 1.62 -7.03
CA MET A 210 -5.19 2.83 -6.32
C MET A 210 -3.72 2.75 -5.90
N PRO A 211 -2.88 3.78 -6.18
CA PRO A 211 -1.48 3.83 -5.76
C PRO A 211 -1.30 4.26 -4.29
N THR A 212 -2.36 4.20 -3.48
CA THR A 212 -2.39 4.61 -2.08
C THR A 212 -3.07 3.56 -1.24
N VAL A 213 -2.59 3.41 -0.02
CA VAL A 213 -3.04 2.42 0.95
C VAL A 213 -3.57 3.13 2.19
N ILE A 214 -4.63 2.58 2.79
CA ILE A 214 -5.27 3.13 3.98
C ILE A 214 -4.68 2.42 5.22
N VAL A 215 -4.23 3.20 6.20
CA VAL A 215 -3.73 2.72 7.50
C VAL A 215 -4.71 3.12 8.60
N ALA A 216 -5.15 2.14 9.41
CA ALA A 216 -6.12 2.36 10.48
C ALA A 216 -5.87 1.42 11.69
N PRO A 217 -6.27 1.77 12.91
CA PRO A 217 -6.80 3.07 13.32
C PRO A 217 -5.70 4.14 13.32
N SER A 218 -6.02 5.36 12.93
CA SER A 218 -5.17 6.54 13.03
C SER A 218 -5.49 7.32 14.30
N THR A 219 -4.46 7.95 14.88
CA THR A 219 -4.57 8.90 15.98
C THR A 219 -3.97 10.24 15.56
N LEU A 220 -4.28 11.32 16.27
CA LEU A 220 -3.68 12.64 16.00
C LEU A 220 -2.14 12.60 16.00
N LEU A 221 -1.54 11.76 16.85
CA LEU A 221 -0.09 11.56 16.88
C LEU A 221 0.46 10.94 15.60
N LEU A 222 -0.31 10.03 14.97
CA LEU A 222 0.09 9.44 13.69
C LEU A 222 0.04 10.49 12.57
N GLN A 223 -0.97 11.36 12.59
CA GLN A 223 -1.14 12.41 11.57
C GLN A 223 -0.04 13.47 11.59
N ILE A 224 0.60 13.69 12.74
CA ILE A 224 1.73 14.61 12.87
C ILE A 224 3.05 13.94 12.48
N LYS A 225 3.07 12.61 12.45
CA LYS A 225 4.24 11.83 12.10
C LYS A 225 4.39 11.77 10.58
N THR A 226 5.61 11.92 10.11
CA THR A 226 5.94 11.78 8.69
C THR A 226 6.80 10.54 8.49
N ALA A 227 6.70 9.89 7.33
CA ALA A 227 7.52 8.73 6.99
C ALA A 227 9.04 9.01 7.00
N GLU A 228 9.45 10.28 6.83
CA GLU A 228 10.86 10.67 6.91
C GLU A 228 11.41 10.73 8.34
N ASP A 229 10.53 10.83 9.34
CA ASP A 229 10.92 10.92 10.75
C ASP A 229 11.69 9.67 11.20
N SER A 230 11.48 8.51 10.57
CA SER A 230 12.22 7.27 10.89
C SER A 230 13.67 7.31 10.42
N ASN A 231 14.02 8.17 9.47
CA ASN A 231 15.33 8.21 8.81
C ASN A 231 16.24 9.30 9.40
N LEU A 232 15.75 10.08 10.36
CA LEU A 232 16.46 11.19 10.97
C LEU A 232 16.88 10.87 12.41
N PRO A 233 17.98 11.46 12.92
CA PRO A 233 18.39 11.28 14.31
C PRO A 233 17.31 11.75 15.29
N TYR A 234 17.17 11.03 16.41
CA TYR A 234 16.12 11.25 17.41
C TYR A 234 16.00 12.71 17.89
N LEU A 235 17.13 13.41 18.10
CA LEU A 235 17.13 14.81 18.54
C LEU A 235 16.47 15.75 17.52
N PHE A 236 16.76 15.53 16.24
CA PHE A 236 16.21 16.34 15.16
C PHE A 236 14.71 16.07 14.98
N VAL A 237 14.32 14.78 14.98
CA VAL A 237 12.91 14.35 14.92
C VAL A 237 12.09 14.91 16.07
N SER A 238 12.66 14.93 17.28
CA SER A 238 11.98 15.47 18.46
C SER A 238 11.74 16.97 18.35
N LEU A 239 12.72 17.72 17.82
CA LEU A 239 12.60 19.15 17.57
C LEU A 239 11.57 19.44 16.47
N GLU A 240 11.60 18.72 15.35
CA GLU A 240 10.60 18.89 14.30
C GLU A 240 9.19 18.58 14.78
N ARG A 241 9.03 17.50 15.56
CA ARG A 241 7.74 17.12 16.14
C ARG A 241 7.23 18.22 17.06
N LEU A 242 8.10 18.80 17.90
CA LEU A 242 7.75 19.94 18.75
C LEU A 242 7.30 21.14 17.92
N LEU A 243 8.00 21.48 16.84
CA LEU A 243 7.61 22.56 15.93
C LEU A 243 6.26 22.31 15.27
N ARG A 244 5.97 21.09 14.81
CA ARG A 244 4.65 20.72 14.24
C ARG A 244 3.54 20.87 15.28
N PHE A 245 3.78 20.47 16.55
CA PHE A 245 2.81 20.68 17.64
C PHE A 245 2.58 22.17 17.93
N MET A 246 3.65 22.95 18.00
CA MET A 246 3.55 24.41 18.22
C MET A 246 2.81 25.07 17.05
N GLY A 247 3.10 24.70 15.81
CA GLY A 247 2.40 25.18 14.62
C GLY A 247 0.91 24.81 14.61
N LEU A 248 0.57 23.57 14.99
CA LEU A 248 -0.82 23.15 15.15
C LEU A 248 -1.52 23.98 16.25
N GLY A 249 -0.86 24.21 17.38
CA GLY A 249 -1.38 25.08 18.44
C GLY A 249 -1.62 26.53 17.97
N ILE A 250 -0.64 27.13 17.29
CA ILE A 250 -0.72 28.50 16.77
C ILE A 250 -1.83 28.63 15.73
N THR A 251 -1.96 27.67 14.81
CA THR A 251 -2.99 27.71 13.75
C THR A 251 -4.40 27.59 14.32
N VAL A 252 -4.62 26.72 15.30
CA VAL A 252 -5.90 26.60 16.02
C VAL A 252 -6.19 27.87 16.81
N TYR A 253 -5.20 28.41 17.53
CA TYR A 253 -5.34 29.64 18.29
C TYR A 253 -5.64 30.86 17.41
N CYS A 254 -4.92 31.01 16.29
CA CYS A 254 -5.09 32.11 15.35
C CYS A 254 -6.48 32.06 14.67
N ARG A 255 -6.96 30.87 14.29
CA ARG A 255 -8.33 30.67 13.79
C ARG A 255 -9.40 31.00 14.84
N GLY A 256 -9.10 30.81 16.13
CA GLY A 256 -10.04 31.12 17.22
C GLY A 256 -10.07 32.60 17.61
N PHE A 257 -8.98 33.34 17.42
CA PHE A 257 -8.86 34.75 17.85
C PHE A 257 -9.16 35.76 16.73
N GLY A 258 -9.09 35.34 15.47
CA GLY A 258 -9.51 36.13 14.32
C GLY A 258 -11.03 36.08 14.12
N SER A 259 -11.68 37.24 14.20
CA SER A 259 -13.03 37.53 13.70
C SER A 259 -13.29 36.94 12.29
N PRO A 260 -14.57 36.77 11.86
CA PRO A 260 -14.94 35.82 10.82
C PRO A 260 -14.12 36.06 9.56
N PHE A 261 -13.39 35.02 9.16
CA PHE A 261 -12.69 34.95 7.88
C PHE A 261 -13.67 35.41 6.79
N PRO A 262 -13.32 36.38 5.94
CA PRO A 262 -14.29 37.01 5.07
C PRO A 262 -14.82 35.98 4.06
N LEU A 263 -16.03 35.47 4.33
CA LEU A 263 -16.88 34.75 3.36
C LEU A 263 -17.16 35.59 2.09
N SER A 264 -16.73 36.86 2.05
CA SER A 264 -16.82 37.71 0.85
C SER A 264 -15.88 37.28 -0.29
N ILE A 265 -14.83 36.50 -0.03
CA ILE A 265 -13.97 35.96 -1.10
C ILE A 265 -14.59 34.70 -1.73
N LEU A 266 -15.34 33.90 -0.97
CA LEU A 266 -16.05 32.72 -1.50
C LEU A 266 -17.32 33.08 -2.28
N ASN A 267 -18.01 34.16 -1.91
CA ASN A 267 -19.15 34.66 -2.70
C ASN A 267 -18.74 35.33 -4.02
N ARG A 268 -17.44 35.64 -4.23
CA ARG A 268 -16.95 36.20 -5.49
C ARG A 268 -16.60 35.17 -6.56
N CYS A 269 -16.43 33.90 -6.18
CA CYS A 269 -16.32 32.80 -7.14
C CYS A 269 -17.69 32.25 -7.58
N ARG A 270 -18.77 32.46 -6.80
CA ARG A 270 -20.12 31.99 -7.15
C ARG A 270 -20.79 32.80 -8.27
N SER A 271 -20.30 34.01 -8.57
CA SER A 271 -20.83 34.83 -9.66
C SER A 271 -20.18 34.55 -11.03
N VAL A 272 -19.15 33.71 -11.12
CA VAL A 272 -18.44 33.44 -12.40
C VAL A 272 -18.90 32.15 -13.08
N THR A 273 -19.67 31.30 -12.40
CA THR A 273 -20.20 30.03 -12.96
C THR A 273 -21.70 30.09 -13.32
N SER A 274 -22.28 31.29 -13.43
CA SER A 274 -23.72 31.50 -13.70
C SER A 274 -24.03 32.07 -15.09
N HIS A 275 -23.18 31.91 -16.10
CA HIS A 275 -23.60 32.10 -17.49
C HIS A 275 -22.76 31.27 -18.47
N HIS A 276 -23.15 30.01 -18.66
CA HIS A 276 -22.93 29.30 -19.92
C HIS A 276 -24.23 28.59 -20.31
N ASN A 277 -25.10 29.39 -20.94
CA ASN A 277 -26.11 28.89 -21.87
C ASN A 277 -25.40 28.78 -23.23
N PRO A 278 -25.42 27.65 -23.96
CA PRO A 278 -24.62 27.49 -25.17
C PRO A 278 -25.37 28.05 -26.38
N PHE A 279 -25.62 29.36 -26.43
CA PHE A 279 -26.11 30.04 -27.64
C PHE A 279 -25.77 31.54 -27.57
N LYS A 280 -24.90 31.99 -28.50
CA LYS A 280 -24.35 33.35 -28.78
C LYS A 280 -22.84 33.43 -28.51
N ALA A 281 -21.97 33.21 -29.49
CA ALA A 281 -21.61 34.11 -30.59
C ALA A 281 -21.04 35.47 -30.11
N GLY A 282 -19.69 35.55 -30.13
CA GLY A 282 -18.90 36.76 -30.37
C GLY A 282 -18.80 37.80 -29.24
N ALA A 283 -17.61 37.92 -28.63
CA ALA A 283 -16.93 39.21 -28.40
C ALA A 283 -15.63 39.04 -27.57
N SER A 284 -14.50 39.24 -28.23
CA SER A 284 -13.38 40.09 -27.80
C SER A 284 -13.01 40.14 -26.31
N LEU A 285 -11.98 39.38 -25.93
CA LEU A 285 -11.15 39.62 -24.75
C LEU A 285 -10.34 40.92 -24.95
N ILE A 286 -10.61 41.95 -24.14
CA ILE A 286 -9.67 43.07 -23.94
C ILE A 286 -9.35 43.10 -22.44
N CYS A 287 -8.21 42.51 -22.09
CA CYS A 287 -7.52 42.82 -20.84
C CYS A 287 -6.89 44.20 -21.01
N HIS A 288 -7.20 45.13 -20.12
CA HIS A 288 -6.44 46.37 -20.00
C HIS A 288 -6.07 46.57 -18.53
N ASP A 289 -4.92 46.02 -18.16
CA ASP A 289 -4.09 46.61 -17.11
C ASP A 289 -3.56 47.95 -17.63
N GLY A 290 -3.51 48.97 -16.78
CA GLY A 290 -3.11 50.30 -17.22
C GLY A 290 -3.10 51.33 -16.10
N ILE A 291 -2.02 51.29 -15.33
CA ILE A 291 -1.57 52.26 -14.33
C ILE A 291 -1.67 53.70 -14.86
N HIS A 292 -2.31 54.58 -14.11
CA HIS A 292 -2.23 56.04 -14.27
C HIS A 292 -0.91 56.56 -13.68
N SER A 293 -0.14 57.36 -14.43
CA SER A 293 0.31 58.70 -13.98
C SER A 293 1.10 59.44 -15.07
N HIS A 294 0.98 60.77 -15.02
CA HIS A 294 1.34 61.80 -15.99
C HIS A 294 2.84 62.01 -16.24
N ALA A 295 3.18 62.44 -17.46
CA ALA A 295 4.22 63.46 -17.68
C ALA A 295 3.90 64.26 -18.95
N HIS A 296 3.77 65.58 -18.80
CA HIS A 296 3.53 66.56 -19.84
C HIS A 296 4.87 67.11 -20.38
N PHE A 297 4.97 67.14 -21.71
CA PHE A 297 5.53 68.17 -22.60
C PHE A 297 7.06 68.42 -22.71
N ILE A 298 7.48 68.31 -23.98
CA ILE A 298 8.74 68.69 -24.65
C ILE A 298 9.90 67.72 -24.46
#